data_AF-A0A4R6S6Y2-F1
#
_entry.id   AF-A0A4R6S6Y2-F1
#
_cell.length_a   1.000
_cell.length_b   1.000
_cell.length_c   1.000
_cell.angle_alpha   90.00
_cell.angle_beta   90.00
_cell.angle_gamma   90.00
#
_symmetry.space_group_name_H-M   'P 1'
#
loop_
_entity.id
_entity.type
_entity.pdbx_description
1 polymer ?
#
loop_
_entity_poly.entity_id
_entity_poly.type
_entity_poly.pdbx_seq_one_letter_code
_entity_poly.pdbx_strand_id
1 'polypeptide(L)' 'MTPIAITFLIFALAIIWGGLIASTVFLMRTPEVAEYPVGGEDDAFERLE' A
#
# COMPACT_ATOMS: atom_id res chain seq x y z
N MET A 1 -24.72 -1.99 21.82
CA MET A 1 -23.47 -2.50 21.22
C MET A 1 -23.07 -3.73 22.01
N THR A 2 -23.14 -4.93 21.43
CA THR A 2 -22.81 -6.17 22.17
C THR A 2 -21.29 -6.29 22.30
N PRO A 3 -20.74 -6.74 23.46
CA PRO A 3 -19.30 -6.91 23.63
C PRO A 3 -18.65 -7.74 22.54
N ILE A 4 -19.35 -8.78 22.06
CA ILE A 4 -18.88 -9.64 20.98
C ILE A 4 -18.69 -8.89 19.66
N ALA A 5 -19.58 -7.93 19.33
CA ALA A 5 -19.44 -7.12 18.13
C ALA A 5 -18.21 -6.21 18.19
N ILE A 6 -17.90 -5.65 19.37
CA ILE A 6 -16.71 -4.82 19.57
C ILE A 6 -15.44 -5.67 19.38
N THR A 7 -15.42 -6.88 19.93
CA THR A 7 -14.29 -7.79 19.75
C THR A 7 -14.04 -8.11 18.28
N PHE A 8 -15.09 -8.46 17.52
CA PHE A 8 -14.97 -8.70 16.09
C PHE A 8 -14.52 -7.46 15.31
N LEU A 9 -14.99 -6.27 15.70
CA LEU A 9 -14.55 -5.02 15.10
C LEU A 9 -13.05 -4.78 15.30
N ILE A 10 -12.54 -5.00 16.51
CA ILE A 10 -11.11 -4.87 16.82
C ILE A 10 -10.30 -5.87 16.00
N PHE A 11 -10.74 -7.12 15.92
CA PHE A 11 -10.07 -8.13 15.10
C PHE A 11 -10.06 -7.75 13.62
N ALA A 12 -11.18 -7.29 13.08
CA ALA A 12 -11.27 -6.84 11.69
C ALA A 12 -10.29 -5.69 11.42
N LEU A 13 -10.25 -4.67 12.29
CA LEU A 13 -9.32 -3.56 12.18
C LEU A 13 -7.86 -4.04 12.26
N ALA A 14 -7.53 -4.89 13.22
CA ALA A 14 -6.17 -5.42 13.39
C ALA A 14 -5.74 -6.24 12.16
N ILE A 15 -6.62 -7.04 11.57
CA ILE A 15 -6.31 -7.85 10.39
C ILE A 15 -6.13 -6.96 9.15
N ILE A 16 -7.05 -6.02 8.90
CA ILE A 16 -7.00 -5.15 7.72
C ILE A 16 -5.76 -4.25 7.79
N TRP A 17 -5.61 -3.50 8.88
CA TRP A 17 -4.51 -2.54 9.03
C TRP A 17 -3.19 -3.26 9.27
N GLY A 18 -3.18 -4.30 10.10
CA GLY A 18 -1.98 -5.10 10.36
C GLY A 18 -1.49 -5.81 9.10
N GLY A 19 -2.41 -6.41 8.33
CA GLY A 19 -2.07 -7.04 7.05
C GLY A 19 -1.55 -6.04 6.02
N LEU A 20 -2.17 -4.86 5.92
CA LEU A 20 -1.70 -3.78 5.06
C LEU A 20 -0.29 -3.32 5.44
N ILE A 21 -0.09 -2.96 6.71
CA ILE A 21 1.22 -2.51 7.22
C ILE A 21 2.28 -3.59 7.00
N ALA A 22 1.97 -4.85 7.34
CA ALA A 22 2.89 -5.96 7.15
C ALA A 22 3.27 -6.14 5.67
N SER A 23 2.30 -6.05 4.77
CA SER A 23 2.52 -6.18 3.32
C SER A 23 3.39 -5.04 2.79
N THR A 24 3.10 -3.80 3.18
CA THR A 24 3.88 -2.62 2.80
C THR A 24 5.32 -2.73 3.31
N VAL A 25 5.52 -3.10 4.57
CA VAL A 25 6.87 -3.26 5.15
C VAL A 25 7.62 -4.40 4.46
N PHE A 26 6.96 -5.52 4.16
CA PHE A 26 7.56 -6.64 3.45
C PHE A 26 8.06 -6.22 2.06
N LEU A 27 7.23 -5.48 1.31
CA LEU A 27 7.58 -4.98 -0.01
C LEU A 27 8.72 -3.96 0.05
N MET A 28 8.71 -3.08 1.04
CA MET A 28 9.76 -2.07 1.23
C MET A 28 11.11 -2.70 1.63
N ARG A 29 11.09 -3.86 2.31
CA ARG A 29 12.31 -4.60 2.68
C ARG A 29 12.84 -5.50 1.58
N THR A 30 12.00 -5.84 0.60
CA THR A 30 12.38 -6.69 -0.54
C THR A 30 12.12 -5.96 -1.85
N PRO A 31 12.75 -4.80 -2.09
CA PRO A 31 12.59 -4.10 -3.35
C PRO A 31 13.22 -4.94 -4.47
N GLU A 32 12.45 -5.18 -5.53
CA GLU A 32 12.93 -5.89 -6.73
C GLU A 32 13.98 -5.07 -7.50
N VAL A 33 13.95 -3.74 -7.35
CA VAL A 33 14.83 -2.78 -8.02
C VAL A 33 15.41 -1.82 -6.98
N ALA A 34 16.73 -1.72 -6.90
CA ALA A 34 17.42 -0.88 -5.91
C ALA A 34 17.23 0.62 -6.16
N GLU A 35 17.16 1.02 -7.43
CA GLU A 35 16.97 2.38 -7.87
C GLU A 35 16.19 2.38 -9.18
N TYR A 36 15.07 3.09 -9.21
CA TYR A 36 14.38 3.33 -10.47
C TYR A 36 15.18 4.36 -11.28
N PRO A 37 15.34 4.17 -12.59
CA PRO A 37 15.98 5.17 -13.44
C PRO A 37 15.20 6.50 -13.34
N VAL A 38 15.91 7.61 -13.52
CA VAL A 38 15.29 8.94 -13.57
C VAL A 38 14.14 8.89 -14.58
N GLY A 39 12.92 9.24 -14.13
CA GLY A 39 11.74 9.27 -15.00
C GLY A 39 12.03 10.14 -16.22
N GLY A 40 11.55 9.71 -17.40
CA GLY A 40 11.68 10.49 -18.62
C GLY A 40 11.03 11.87 -18.44
N GLU A 41 11.54 12.86 -19.16
CA GLU A 41 10.84 14.14 -19.30
C GLU A 41 9.44 13.82 -19.83
N ASP A 42 8.43 14.05 -19.00
CA ASP A 42 7.03 13.88 -19.37
C ASP A 42 6.77 15.00 -20.41
N ASP A 43 7.08 14.72 -21.67
CA ASP A 43 6.77 15.61 -22.78
C ASP A 43 5.25 15.68 -22.87
N ALA A 44 4.68 16.69 -22.20
CA ALA A 44 3.26 16.99 -22.10
C ALA A 44 2.57 17.29 -23.45
N PHE A 45 3.21 16.95 -24.58
CA PHE A 45 2.80 17.24 -25.95
C PHE A 45 2.17 16.05 -26.70
N GLU A 46 2.19 14.82 -26.18
CA GLU A 46 1.59 13.64 -26.84
C GLU A 46 0.04 13.54 -26.70
N ARG A 47 -0.66 14.68 -26.59
CA ARG A 47 -2.14 14.75 -26.53
C ARG A 47 -2.74 15.79 -27.49
N LEU A 48 -1.97 16.29 -28.45
CA LEU A 48 -2.42 17.27 -29.45
C LEU A 48 -2.16 16.79 -30.90
N GLU A 49 -2.42 15.52 -31.19
CA GLU A 49 -2.58 15.02 -32.57
C GLU A 49 -3.78 14.10 -32.72
#